data_AF-A0A3M2L5Z5-F1
#
_entry.id   AF-A0A3M2L5Z5-F1
#
_cell.length_a   1.000
_cell.length_b   1.000
_cell.length_c   1.000
_cell.angle_alpha   90.00
_cell.angle_beta   90.00
_cell.angle_gamma   90.00
#
_symmetry.space_group_name_H-M   'P 1'
#
loop_
_entity.id
_entity.type
_entity.pdbx_description
1 polymer ?
#
loop_
_entity_poly.entity_id
_entity_poly.type
_entity_poly.pdbx_seq_one_letter_code
_entity_poly.pdbx_strand_id
1 'polypeptide(L)'
;MDALRLDPVAMATYTALAQTVSQQLASASSAAAEAVQPQVLADDLGLIGAEFAARFTEAVGTHAAAMATAGQLVATYGAVLQGYSGEQQATDAASAAALRGVGEQL
;
A
#
# COMPACT_ATOMS: atom_id res chain seq x y z
N MET A 1 -18.60 3.70 -26.99
CA MET A 1 -17.94 3.77 -25.68
C MET A 1 -16.45 3.77 -25.96
N ASP A 2 -15.76 4.88 -25.68
CA ASP A 2 -14.30 4.90 -25.74
C ASP A 2 -13.80 3.84 -24.76
N ALA A 3 -13.27 2.74 -25.29
CA ALA A 3 -12.53 1.79 -24.47
C ALA A 3 -11.38 2.59 -23.87
N LEU A 4 -11.45 2.85 -22.55
CA LEU A 4 -10.36 3.44 -21.80
C LEU A 4 -9.14 2.59 -22.12
N ARG A 5 -8.26 3.11 -22.97
CA ARG A 5 -7.09 2.39 -23.45
C ARG A 5 -6.13 2.38 -22.27
N LEU A 6 -6.24 1.34 -21.44
CA LEU A 6 -5.44 1.18 -20.25
C LEU A 6 -3.97 1.08 -20.68
N ASP A 7 -3.17 2.08 -20.34
CA ASP A 7 -1.74 2.03 -20.63
C ASP A 7 -1.07 1.03 -19.66
N PRO A 8 -0.57 -0.11 -20.16
CA PRO A 8 0.03 -1.13 -19.30
C PRO A 8 1.31 -0.64 -18.61
N VAL A 9 2.03 0.32 -19.22
CA VAL A 9 3.23 0.92 -18.63
C VAL A 9 2.84 1.82 -17.45
N ALA A 10 1.78 2.61 -17.62
CA ALA A 10 1.24 3.44 -16.53
C ALA A 10 0.72 2.57 -15.37
N MET A 11 -0.01 1.50 -15.66
CA MET A 11 -0.51 0.57 -14.63
C MET A 11 0.61 -0.13 -13.85
N ALA A 12 1.65 -0.59 -14.54
CA ALA A 12 2.83 -1.16 -13.90
C ALA A 12 3.53 -0.12 -13.00
N THR A 13 3.66 1.12 -13.49
CA THR A 13 4.27 2.23 -12.74
C THR A 13 3.48 2.55 -11.46
N TYR A 14 2.15 2.67 -11.55
CA TYR A 14 1.31 2.94 -10.38
C TYR A 14 1.30 1.80 -9.38
N THR A 15 1.33 0.55 -9.86
CA THR A 15 1.43 -0.64 -8.99
C THR A 15 2.75 -0.65 -8.24
N ALA A 16 3.88 -0.40 -8.92
CA ALA A 16 5.20 -0.33 -8.29
C ALA A 16 5.30 0.82 -7.27
N LEU A 17 4.71 1.98 -7.59
CA LEU A 17 4.65 3.11 -6.68
C LEU A 17 3.81 2.77 -5.42
N ALA A 18 2.65 2.14 -5.60
CA ALA A 18 1.80 1.71 -4.49
C ALA A 18 2.53 0.70 -3.57
N GLN A 19 3.24 -0.28 -4.13
CA GLN A 19 4.05 -1.21 -3.35
C GLN A 19 5.18 -0.51 -2.59
N THR A 20 5.85 0.45 -3.22
CA THR A 20 6.94 1.20 -2.59
C THR A 20 6.41 2.04 -1.42
N VAL A 21 5.32 2.77 -1.62
CA VAL A 21 4.71 3.62 -0.59
C VAL A 21 4.15 2.78 0.56
N SER A 22 3.50 1.64 0.29
CA SER A 22 3.01 0.78 1.36
C SER A 22 4.13 0.20 2.22
N GLN A 23 5.25 -0.19 1.61
CA GLN A 23 6.44 -0.65 2.33
C GLN A 23 7.06 0.47 3.17
N GLN A 24 7.22 1.68 2.62
CA GLN A 24 7.75 2.83 3.36
C GLN A 24 6.89 3.17 4.58
N LEU A 25 5.55 3.14 4.44
CA LEU A 25 4.62 3.37 5.54
C LEU A 25 4.69 2.27 6.61
N ALA A 26 4.83 1.02 6.21
CA ALA A 26 5.03 -0.09 7.14
C ALA A 26 6.36 0.04 7.91
N SER A 27 7.46 0.37 7.22
CA SER A 27 8.76 0.62 7.84
C SER A 27 8.71 1.80 8.80
N ALA A 28 8.07 2.91 8.41
CA ALA A 28 7.90 4.08 9.26
C ALA A 28 7.05 3.78 10.51
N SER A 29 5.99 2.98 10.36
CA SER A 29 5.20 2.50 11.49
C SER A 29 6.02 1.66 12.47
N SER A 30 6.84 0.72 11.98
CA SER A 30 7.70 -0.11 12.84
C SER A 30 8.72 0.76 13.57
N ALA A 31 9.40 1.65 12.84
CA ALA A 31 10.39 2.55 13.41
C ALA A 31 9.78 3.47 14.48
N ALA A 32 8.57 4.00 14.25
CA ALA A 32 7.87 4.82 15.23
C ALA A 32 7.50 4.03 16.50
N ALA A 33 7.01 2.80 16.34
CA ALA A 33 6.68 1.93 17.47
C ALA A 33 7.91 1.53 18.29
N GLU A 34 9.05 1.30 17.64
CA GLU A 34 10.31 0.92 18.28
C GLU A 34 11.09 2.10 18.87
N ALA A 35 10.85 3.33 18.38
CA ALA A 35 11.53 4.53 18.85
C ALA A 35 11.14 4.94 20.27
N VAL A 36 9.96 4.50 20.76
CA VAL A 36 9.49 4.83 22.10
C VAL A 36 9.81 3.68 23.05
N GLN A 37 10.57 4.00 24.10
CA GLN A 37 10.87 3.09 25.21
C GLN A 37 10.15 3.61 26.47
N PRO A 38 8.92 3.14 26.77
CA PRO A 38 8.06 3.75 27.78
C PRO A 38 8.66 3.65 29.18
N GLN A 39 9.32 2.52 29.51
CA GLN A 39 10.05 2.36 30.77
C GLN A 39 11.17 3.38 30.92
N VAL A 40 12.01 3.56 29.89
CA VAL A 40 13.13 4.50 29.94
C VAL A 40 12.63 5.94 30.11
N LEU A 41 11.59 6.33 29.37
CA LEU A 41 10.94 7.63 29.52
C LEU A 41 10.35 7.84 30.91
N ALA A 42 9.71 6.82 31.49
CA ALA A 42 9.15 6.90 32.84
C ALA A 42 10.25 7.02 33.90
N ASP A 43 11.36 6.30 33.74
CA ASP A 43 12.50 6.33 34.66
C ASP A 43 13.25 7.67 34.60
N ASP A 44 13.46 8.21 33.39
CA ASP A 44 14.19 9.47 33.16
C ASP A 44 13.38 10.70 33.59
N LEU A 45 12.05 10.68 33.39
CA LEU A 45 11.19 11.83 33.67
C LEU A 45 10.59 11.81 35.09
N GLY A 46 10.67 10.67 35.77
CA GLY A 46 10.14 10.47 37.11
C GLY A 46 8.63 10.74 37.25
N LEU A 47 8.17 10.93 38.49
CA LEU A 47 6.74 11.08 38.82
C LEU A 47 6.05 12.26 38.11
N ILE A 48 6.77 13.32 37.79
CA ILE A 48 6.20 14.53 37.15
C ILE A 48 5.97 14.30 35.66
N GLY A 49 6.85 13.55 34.98
CA GLY A 49 6.69 13.28 33.55
C GLY A 49 6.07 11.92 33.22
N ALA A 50 5.61 11.15 34.22
CA ALA A 50 4.91 9.89 33.99
C ALA A 50 3.65 10.07 33.11
N GLU A 51 2.88 11.13 33.33
CA GLU A 51 1.70 11.42 32.50
C GLU A 51 2.10 11.85 31.08
N PHE A 52 3.17 12.63 30.93
CA PHE A 52 3.73 12.94 29.62
C PHE A 52 4.20 11.68 28.90
N ALA A 53 4.96 10.80 29.57
CA ALA A 53 5.47 9.56 28.98
C ALA A 53 4.34 8.66 28.50
N ALA A 54 3.26 8.54 29.28
CA ALA A 54 2.06 7.81 28.90
C ALA A 54 1.38 8.41 27.66
N ARG A 55 1.12 9.73 27.66
CA ARG A 55 0.47 10.43 26.53
C ARG A 55 1.33 10.42 25.27
N PHE A 56 2.64 10.57 25.41
CA PHE A 56 3.58 10.50 24.30
C PHE A 56 3.61 9.10 23.69
N THR A 57 3.68 8.07 24.52
CA THR A 57 3.64 6.66 24.07
C THR A 57 2.33 6.36 23.35
N GLU A 58 1.19 6.80 23.89
CA GLU A 58 -0.12 6.66 23.25
C GLU A 58 -0.19 7.37 21.90
N ALA A 59 0.31 8.61 21.82
CA ALA A 59 0.32 9.39 20.60
C ALA A 59 1.19 8.74 19.51
N VAL A 60 2.37 8.23 19.87
CA VAL A 60 3.25 7.53 18.91
C VAL A 60 2.63 6.21 18.46
N GLY A 61 2.02 5.44 19.37
CA GLY A 61 1.29 4.23 19.01
C GLY A 61 0.14 4.51 18.03
N THR A 62 -0.62 5.58 18.28
CA THR A 62 -1.70 6.03 17.37
C THR A 62 -1.14 6.43 16.00
N HIS A 63 -0.02 7.15 15.97
CA HIS A 63 0.62 7.55 14.72
C HIS A 63 1.13 6.36 13.91
N ALA A 64 1.77 5.39 14.57
CA ALA A 64 2.21 4.15 13.94
C ALA A 64 1.02 3.38 13.35
N ALA A 65 -0.07 3.21 14.12
CA ALA A 65 -1.28 2.55 13.64
C ALA A 65 -1.91 3.25 12.41
N ALA A 66 -1.90 4.59 12.40
CA ALA A 66 -2.38 5.36 11.24
C ALA A 66 -1.51 5.14 10.00
N MET A 67 -0.18 5.12 10.16
CA MET A 67 0.75 4.80 9.06
C MET A 67 0.54 3.38 8.53
N ALA A 68 0.39 2.39 9.42
CA ALA A 68 0.11 1.01 9.02
C ALA A 68 -1.20 0.89 8.23
N THR A 69 -2.26 1.58 8.69
CA THR A 69 -3.56 1.61 8.00
C THR A 69 -3.45 2.25 6.62
N ALA A 70 -2.74 3.38 6.52
CA ALA A 70 -2.48 4.03 5.23
C ALA A 70 -1.68 3.11 4.30
N GLY A 71 -0.68 2.40 4.82
CA GLY A 71 0.09 1.41 4.06
C GLY A 71 -0.79 0.27 3.52
N GLN A 72 -1.71 -0.24 4.33
CA GLN A 72 -2.69 -1.24 3.89
C GLN A 72 -3.60 -0.72 2.78
N LEU A 73 -4.14 0.49 2.91
CA LEU A 73 -4.99 1.09 1.88
C LEU A 73 -4.26 1.24 0.54
N VAL A 74 -3.00 1.70 0.57
CA VAL A 74 -2.17 1.83 -0.62
C VAL A 74 -1.85 0.44 -1.22
N ALA A 75 -1.57 -0.56 -0.39
CA ALA A 75 -1.37 -1.94 -0.85
C ALA A 75 -2.63 -2.51 -1.52
N THR A 76 -3.81 -2.29 -0.93
CA THR A 76 -5.10 -2.68 -1.52
C THR A 76 -5.32 -1.99 -2.86
N TYR A 77 -5.05 -0.70 -2.96
CA TYR A 77 -5.12 0.04 -4.23
C TYR A 77 -4.22 -0.59 -5.30
N GLY A 78 -2.95 -0.91 -4.95
CA GLY A 78 -2.03 -1.60 -5.86
C GLY A 78 -2.54 -2.97 -6.30
N ALA A 79 -3.13 -3.76 -5.39
CA ALA A 79 -3.70 -5.07 -5.70
C ALA A 79 -4.90 -4.97 -6.65
N VAL A 80 -5.76 -3.96 -6.49
CA VAL A 80 -6.89 -3.71 -7.40
C VAL A 80 -6.41 -3.34 -8.80
N LEU A 81 -5.41 -2.46 -8.91
CA LEU A 81 -4.82 -2.12 -10.22
C LEU A 81 -4.22 -3.35 -10.91
N GLN A 82 -3.52 -4.21 -10.16
CA GLN A 82 -2.95 -5.43 -10.69
C GLN A 82 -4.04 -6.40 -11.17
N GLY A 83 -5.11 -6.58 -10.39
CA GLY A 83 -6.25 -7.41 -10.80
C GLY A 83 -6.92 -6.91 -12.09
N TYR A 84 -7.22 -5.61 -12.16
CA TYR A 84 -7.87 -5.00 -13.32
C TYR A 84 -7.02 -5.10 -14.60
N SER A 85 -5.71 -4.86 -14.49
CA SER A 85 -4.79 -5.02 -15.63
C SER A 85 -4.69 -6.48 -16.11
N GLY A 86 -4.75 -7.46 -15.19
CA GLY A 86 -4.78 -8.88 -15.53
C GLY A 86 -6.05 -9.30 -16.29
N GLU A 87 -7.22 -8.84 -15.84
CA GLU A 87 -8.51 -9.09 -16.52
C GLU A 87 -8.53 -8.51 -17.94
N GLN A 88 -7.95 -7.32 -18.11
CA GLN A 88 -7.87 -6.66 -19.41
C GLN A 88 -6.94 -7.42 -20.37
N GLN A 89 -5.76 -7.86 -19.91
CA GLN A 89 -4.85 -8.68 -20.70
C GLN A 89 -5.48 -10.01 -21.13
N ALA A 90 -6.25 -10.65 -20.24
CA ALA A 90 -6.96 -11.89 -20.57
C ALA A 90 -8.03 -11.66 -21.66
N THR A 91 -8.76 -10.55 -21.58
CA THR A 91 -9.77 -10.16 -22.58
C THR A 91 -9.13 -9.88 -23.94
N ASP A 92 -8.01 -9.16 -23.96
CA ASP A 92 -7.26 -8.87 -25.19
C ASP A 92 -6.71 -10.16 -25.83
N ALA A 93 -6.18 -11.08 -25.01
CA ALA A 93 -5.68 -12.38 -25.48
C ALA A 93 -6.80 -13.24 -26.07
N ALA A 94 -7.97 -13.30 -25.42
CA ALA A 94 -9.14 -14.03 -25.92
C ALA A 94 -9.65 -13.43 -27.24
N SER A 95 -9.70 -12.11 -27.34
CA SER A 95 -10.11 -11.40 -28.56
C SER A 95 -9.13 -11.64 -29.70
N ALA A 96 -7.82 -11.59 -29.42
CA ALA A 96 -6.79 -11.91 -30.42
C ALA A 96 -6.85 -13.37 -30.88
N ALA A 97 -7.12 -14.32 -29.97
CA ALA A 97 -7.30 -15.73 -30.33
C ALA A 97 -8.53 -15.93 -31.22
N ALA A 98 -9.66 -15.28 -30.90
CA ALA A 98 -10.87 -15.33 -31.71
C ALA A 98 -10.63 -14.75 -33.12
N LEU A 99 -9.93 -13.61 -33.22
CA LEU A 99 -9.60 -13.00 -34.51
C LEU A 99 -8.68 -13.87 -35.36
N ARG A 100 -7.68 -14.54 -34.77
CA ARG A 100 -6.83 -15.50 -35.51
C ARG A 100 -7.65 -16.68 -36.04
N GLY A 101 -8.53 -17.25 -35.21
CA GLY A 101 -9.39 -18.36 -35.63
C GLY A 101 -10.33 -17.99 -36.78
N VAL A 102 -10.86 -16.76 -36.80
CA VAL A 102 -11.65 -16.26 -37.94
C VAL A 102 -10.79 -16.09 -39.19
N GLY A 103 -9.56 -15.59 -39.05
CA GLY A 103 -8.62 -15.43 -40.17
C GLY A 103 -8.14 -16.74 -40.78
N GLU A 104 -8.09 -17.83 -40.01
CA GLU A 104 -7.75 -19.19 -40.50
C GLU A 104 -8.93 -19.89 -41.20
N GLN A 105 -10.15 -19.37 -41.04
CA GLN A 105 -11.37 -19.93 -41.67
C GLN A 105 -11.74 -19.25 -43.00
N LEU A 106 -10.98 -18.21 -43.41
CA LEU A 106 -11.11 -17.49 -44.68
C LEU A 106 -10.02 -17.93 -45.66
#